data_AF-A0A6A6FHJ5-F1
#
_entry.id   AF-A0A6A6FHJ5-F1
#
_cell.length_a   1.000
_cell.length_b   1.000
_cell.length_c   1.000
_cell.angle_alpha   90.00
_cell.angle_beta   90.00
_cell.angle_gamma   90.00
#
_symmetry.space_group_name_H-M   'P 1'
#
loop_
_entity.id
_entity.type
_entity.pdbx_description
1 polymer ?
#
loop_
_entity_poly.entity_id
_entity_poly.type
_entity_poly.pdbx_seq_one_letter_code
_entity_poly.pdbx_strand_id
1 'polypeptide(L)'
;MTIEKKMILPTASFKTLNPAIEGSENIRVLQQPIAWPESTQRRVCVSNYGFGGANAAVLLENAPEPRPDTPISHINASGVANSINGIAKR
;
A
#
# COMPACT_ATOMS: atom_id res chain seq x y z
N MET A 1 -4.18 8.61 0.47
CA MET A 1 -3.67 9.71 1.33
C MET A 1 -2.17 9.57 1.66
N THR A 2 -1.70 8.69 2.56
CA THR A 2 -0.25 8.62 2.93
C THR A 2 0.68 8.15 1.80
N ILE A 3 0.38 7.03 1.14
CA ILE A 3 1.19 6.50 0.03
C ILE A 3 1.25 7.49 -1.15
N GLU A 4 0.09 8.05 -1.51
CA GLU A 4 -0.04 9.02 -2.61
C GLU A 4 0.65 10.36 -2.33
N LYS A 5 0.50 10.89 -1.11
CA LYS A 5 1.13 12.15 -0.69
C LYS A 5 2.60 11.97 -0.30
N LYS A 6 3.13 10.75 -0.37
CA LYS A 6 4.52 10.41 -0.04
C LYS A 6 4.93 10.91 1.36
N MET A 7 4.01 10.82 2.33
CA MET A 7 4.18 11.37 3.68
C MET A 7 3.61 10.45 4.75
N ILE A 8 4.43 10.10 5.73
CA ILE A 8 4.06 9.25 6.86
C ILE A 8 3.70 10.17 8.04
N LEU A 9 2.49 10.00 8.57
CA LEU A 9 1.93 10.85 9.61
C LEU A 9 2.25 10.32 11.02
N PRO A 10 2.27 11.20 12.04
CA PRO A 10 2.52 10.79 13.41
C PRO A 10 1.31 10.07 14.02
N THR A 11 1.58 9.26 15.05
CA THR A 11 0.53 8.71 15.91
C THR A 11 0.15 9.75 16.96
N ALA A 12 -1.14 10.09 17.04
CA ALA A 12 -1.62 11.11 17.96
C ALA A 12 -1.28 10.75 19.42
N SER A 13 -0.86 11.75 20.19
CA SER A 13 -0.58 11.64 21.64
C SER A 13 0.51 10.64 22.05
N PHE A 14 1.27 10.08 21.10
CA PHE A 14 2.38 9.19 21.43
C PHE A 14 3.54 9.97 22.08
N LYS A 15 4.12 9.43 23.16
CA LYS A 15 5.22 10.05 23.91
C LYS A 15 6.42 9.13 24.04
N THR A 16 6.23 7.97 24.66
CA THR A 16 7.29 7.02 24.97
C THR A 16 6.80 5.61 24.68
N LEU A 17 7.70 4.75 24.18
CA LEU A 17 7.39 3.34 23.95
C LEU A 17 7.22 2.61 25.28
N ASN A 18 6.38 1.58 25.33
CA ASN A 18 6.22 0.76 26.52
C ASN A 18 7.49 -0.11 26.72
N PRO A 19 8.19 -0.01 27.88
CA PRO A 19 9.42 -0.77 28.13
C PRO A 19 9.22 -2.28 28.21
N ALA A 20 7.99 -2.76 28.38
CA ALA A 20 7.68 -4.20 28.35
C ALA A 20 7.65 -4.80 26.94
N ILE A 21 7.80 -3.99 25.88
CA ILE A 21 7.85 -4.48 24.50
C ILE A 21 9.27 -4.96 24.22
N GLU A 22 9.46 -6.27 24.14
CA GLU A 22 10.69 -6.89 23.67
C GLU A 22 10.96 -6.50 22.19
N GLY A 23 12.22 -6.24 21.84
CA GLY A 23 12.60 -5.84 20.49
C GLY A 23 12.22 -4.41 20.10
N SER A 24 11.82 -3.59 21.07
CA SER A 24 11.43 -2.18 20.89
C SER A 24 12.44 -1.32 20.12
N GLU A 25 13.72 -1.68 20.15
CA GLU A 25 14.80 -1.00 19.44
C GLU A 25 14.68 -1.08 17.90
N ASN A 26 13.94 -2.06 17.39
CA ASN A 26 13.71 -2.25 15.96
C ASN A 26 12.46 -1.51 15.46
N ILE A 27 11.74 -0.82 16.34
CA ILE A 27 10.47 -0.17 16.05
C ILE A 27 10.60 1.34 16.26
N ARG A 28 10.00 2.12 15.35
CA ARG A 28 9.94 3.58 15.47
C ARG A 28 8.50 4.06 15.32
N VAL A 29 8.00 4.74 16.34
CA VAL A 29 6.71 5.45 16.28
C VAL A 29 6.97 6.92 16.01
N LEU A 30 6.28 7.46 15.00
CA LEU A 30 6.49 8.84 14.57
C LEU A 30 5.73 9.83 15.45
N GLN A 31 6.44 10.88 15.90
CA GLN A 31 5.89 12.02 16.63
C GLN A 31 5.69 13.26 15.74
N GLN A 32 6.32 13.28 14.57
CA GLN A 32 6.17 14.35 13.56
C GLN A 32 6.01 13.72 12.17
N PRO A 33 5.36 14.42 11.21
CA PRO A 33 5.29 13.95 9.83
C PRO A 33 6.69 13.82 9.22
N ILE A 34 6.92 12.76 8.46
CA ILE A 34 8.15 12.59 7.67
C ILE A 34 7.82 12.30 6.21
N ALA A 35 8.67 12.76 5.31
CA ALA A 35 8.61 12.35 3.90
C ALA A 35 8.95 10.86 3.76
N TRP A 36 8.36 10.21 2.76
CA TRP A 36 8.72 8.84 2.43
C TRP A 36 10.13 8.80 1.80
N PRO A 37 11.03 7.88 2.20
CA PRO A 37 12.35 7.74 1.57
C PRO A 37 12.25 7.43 0.07
N GLU A 38 12.92 8.25 -0.76
CA GLU A 38 12.81 8.20 -2.23
C GLU A 38 13.32 6.89 -2.85
N SER A 39 14.31 6.24 -2.23
CA SER A 39 14.94 5.01 -2.72
C SER A 39 14.13 3.74 -2.46
N THR A 40 12.92 3.86 -1.89
CA THR A 40 12.15 2.70 -1.44
C THR A 40 10.75 2.66 -2.07
N GLN A 41 10.31 1.45 -2.43
CA GLN A 41 8.92 1.22 -2.79
C GLN A 41 8.03 1.52 -1.58
N ARG A 42 6.95 2.27 -1.78
CA ARG A 42 6.11 2.74 -0.68
C ARG A 42 5.12 1.66 -0.30
N ARG A 43 5.46 0.91 0.76
CA ARG A 43 4.65 -0.19 1.30
C ARG A 43 4.12 0.11 2.69
N VAL A 44 2.85 -0.22 2.92
CA VAL A 44 2.20 -0.14 4.24
C VAL A 44 1.53 -1.47 4.52
N CYS A 45 1.71 -2.00 5.74
CA CYS A 45 0.90 -3.09 6.25
C CYS A 45 -0.19 -2.52 7.16
N VAL A 46 -1.44 -2.89 6.90
CA VAL A 46 -2.58 -2.57 7.76
C VAL A 46 -3.04 -3.87 8.41
N SER A 47 -3.05 -3.92 9.73
CA SER A 47 -3.47 -5.10 10.50
C SER A 47 -4.74 -4.78 11.29
N ASN A 48 -5.62 -5.76 11.41
CA ASN A 48 -6.86 -5.71 12.18
C ASN A 48 -6.99 -7.00 13.00
N TYR A 49 -7.24 -6.86 14.30
CA TYR A 49 -7.42 -7.95 15.24
C TYR A 49 -8.77 -7.79 15.93
N GLY A 50 -9.76 -8.60 15.51
CA GLY A 50 -11.12 -8.55 16.05
C GLY A 50 -11.23 -9.30 17.36
N PHE A 51 -12.04 -8.77 18.28
CA PHE A 51 -12.27 -9.39 19.59
C PHE A 51 -12.77 -10.84 19.51
N GLY A 52 -13.62 -11.16 18.52
CA GLY A 52 -14.12 -12.52 18.27
C GLY A 52 -13.09 -13.48 17.68
N GLY A 53 -11.82 -13.07 17.53
CA GLY A 53 -10.73 -13.87 16.98
C GLY A 53 -10.57 -13.80 15.45
N ALA A 54 -11.43 -13.06 14.76
CA ALA A 54 -11.27 -12.81 13.33
C ALA A 54 -10.18 -11.76 13.08
N ASN A 55 -9.14 -12.15 12.34
CA ASN A 55 -7.97 -11.32 12.07
C ASN A 55 -7.81 -11.10 10.57
N ALA A 56 -7.30 -9.93 10.19
CA ALA A 56 -6.98 -9.61 8.81
C ALA A 56 -5.72 -8.74 8.73
N ALA A 57 -4.91 -8.94 7.69
CA ALA A 57 -3.79 -8.08 7.38
C ALA A 57 -3.73 -7.83 5.87
N VAL A 58 -3.42 -6.59 5.49
CA VAL A 58 -3.34 -6.15 4.09
C VAL A 58 -2.02 -5.43 3.88
N LEU A 59 -1.27 -5.86 2.87
CA LEU A 59 -0.10 -5.15 2.37
C LEU A 59 -0.53 -4.28 1.17
N LEU A 60 -0.30 -2.98 1.29
CA LEU A 60 -0.54 -2.00 0.25
C LEU A 60 0.79 -1.51 -0.32
N GLU A 61 0.84 -1.33 -1.63
CA GLU A 61 1.99 -0.78 -2.34
C GLU A 61 1.53 0.42 -3.21
N ASN A 62 2.41 1.38 -3.47
CA ASN A 62 2.11 2.41 -4.47
C ASN A 62 1.81 1.79 -5.84
N ALA A 63 0.87 2.38 -6.55
CA ALA A 63 0.62 2.03 -7.94
C ALA A 63 1.91 2.20 -8.78
N PRO A 64 2.06 1.41 -9.86
CA PRO A 64 3.07 1.66 -10.87
C PRO A 64 2.92 3.08 -11.42
N GLU A 65 4.03 3.76 -11.68
CA GLU A 65 3.99 5.02 -12.43
C GLU A 65 3.36 4.76 -13.81
N PRO A 66 2.44 5.63 -14.29
CA PRO A 66 1.84 5.49 -15.59
C PRO A 66 2.92 5.40 -16.67
N ARG A 67 2.95 4.29 -17.41
CA ARG A 67 3.79 4.19 -18.60
C ARG A 67 3.17 5.09 -19.67
N PRO A 68 3.95 5.91 -20.38
CA PRO A 68 3.44 6.78 -21.45
C PRO A 68 2.63 6.06 -22.54
N ASP A 69 2.84 4.75 -22.72
CA ASP A 69 2.39 4.01 -23.91
C ASP A 69 1.31 2.94 -23.66
N THR A 70 0.62 2.95 -22.51
CA THR A 70 -0.48 1.99 -22.29
C THR A 70 -1.82 2.61 -22.73
N PRO A 71 -2.36 2.27 -23.92
CA PRO A 71 -3.70 2.72 -24.27
C PRO A 71 -4.71 2.15 -23.28
N ILE A 72 -5.46 3.03 -22.62
CA ILE A 72 -6.60 2.65 -21.78
C ILE A 72 -7.67 2.08 -22.71
N SER A 73 -7.81 0.76 -22.76
CA SER A 73 -8.93 0.14 -23.47
C SER A 73 -10.22 0.45 -22.71
N HIS A 74 -10.98 1.44 -23.16
CA HIS A 74 -12.36 1.64 -22.71
C HIS A 74 -13.17 0.42 -23.17
N ILE A 75 -13.45 -0.52 -22.25
CA ILE A 75 -14.45 -1.56 -22.50
C ILE A 75 -15.81 -0.93 -22.29
N ASN A 76 -16.38 -0.37 -23.36
CA ASN A 76 -17.77 0.03 -23.37
C ASN A 76 -18.61 -1.26 -23.47
N ALA A 77 -19.35 -1.60 -22.42
CA ALA A 77 -20.23 -2.78 -22.36
C ALA A 77 -21.52 -2.62 -23.19
N SER A 78 -21.39 -2.09 -24.41
CA SER A 78 -22.48 -1.94 -25.36
C SER A 78 -21.94 -2.09 -26.78
N GLY A 79 -21.71 -3.32 -27.21
CA GLY A 79 -21.38 -3.63 -28.60
C GLY A 79 -20.47 -4.84 -28.74
N VAL A 80 -21.05 -5.93 -29.19
CA VAL A 80 -20.43 -7.21 -29.53
C VAL A 80 -19.06 -7.03 -30.21
N ALA A 81 -17.99 -7.52 -29.58
CA ALA A 81 -16.71 -7.77 -30.25
C ALA A 81 -16.21 -9.15 -29.83
N ASN A 82 -16.25 -10.07 -30.79
CA ASN A 82 -15.79 -11.45 -30.66
C ASN A 82 -14.30 -11.51 -30.26
N SER A 83 -14.03 -12.40 -29.31
CA SER A 83 -12.72 -12.95 -29.00
C SER A 83 -12.06 -13.57 -30.24
N ILE A 84 -10.85 -13.10 -30.61
CA ILE A 84 -9.74 -13.85 -31.23
C ILE A 84 -8.48 -12.94 -31.16
N ASN A 85 -7.50 -13.15 -30.28
CA ASN A 85 -6.33 -14.02 -30.45
C ASN A 85 -5.51 -13.83 -29.15
N GLY A 86 -5.10 -14.85 -28.39
CA GLY A 86 -4.46 -16.07 -28.85
C GLY A 86 -2.95 -15.95 -28.59
N ILE A 87 -2.53 -16.08 -27.33
CA ILE A 87 -1.14 -16.33 -26.97
C ILE A 87 -0.81 -17.75 -27.43
N ALA A 88 0.12 -17.91 -28.37
CA ALA A 88 0.76 -19.19 -28.66
C ALA A 88 2.28 -18.98 -28.86
N LYS A 89 3.04 -19.50 -27.89
CA LYS A 89 4.48 -19.80 -27.84
C LYS A 89 5.25 -19.81 -29.18
N ARG A 90 6.35 -19.06 -29.26
CA ARG A 90 7.75 -19.53 -29.26
C ARG A 90 8.73 -18.36 -29.14
#